data_AF-A0A1H7Z0R2-F1
#
_entry.id   AF-A0A1H7Z0R2-F1
#
_cell.length_a   1.000
_cell.length_b   1.000
_cell.length_c   1.000
_cell.angle_alpha   90.00
_cell.angle_beta   90.00
_cell.angle_gamma   90.00
#
_symmetry.space_group_name_H-M   'P 1'
#
loop_
_entity.id
_entity.type
_entity.pdbx_description
1 polymer ?
#
loop_
_entity_poly.entity_id
_entity_poly.type
_entity_poly.pdbx_seq_one_letter_code
_entity_poly.pdbx_strand_id
1 'polypeptide(L)' 'MWVITVYGKNDIQMFEFDNQEEAKESFKKIKGSKVLSEVIYYSDFDSKIIEEAYLNSKVS' A
#
# COMPACT_ATOMS: atom_id res chain seq x y z
N MET A 1 -3.31 2.20 3.65
CA MET A 1 -2.28 1.75 4.64
C MET A 1 -0.93 1.65 3.95
N TRP A 2 0.17 1.89 4.65
CA TRP A 2 1.53 1.80 4.09
C TRP A 2 2.32 0.71 4.79
N VAL A 3 3.03 -0.11 4.03
CA VAL A 3 3.81 -1.23 4.56
C VAL A 3 5.25 -1.14 4.10
N ILE A 4 6.19 -1.29 5.04
CA ILE A 4 7.59 -1.52 4.73
C ILE A 4 7.90 -2.99 4.96
N THR A 5 8.31 -3.68 3.91
CA THR A 5 8.81 -5.06 4.00
C THR A 5 10.33 -5.03 3.93
N VAL A 6 10.99 -5.60 4.94
CA VAL A 6 12.44 -5.73 5.03
C VAL A 6 12.82 -7.19 4.86
N TYR A 7 13.70 -7.46 3.89
CA TYR A 7 14.20 -8.78 3.59
C TYR A 7 15.56 -8.99 4.28
N GLY A 8 15.58 -9.93 5.23
CA GLY A 8 16.78 -10.48 5.84
C GLY A 8 17.25 -11.73 5.12
N LYS A 9 18.36 -12.31 5.61
CA LYS A 9 18.97 -13.52 5.00
C LYS A 9 18.01 -14.71 4.99
N ASN A 10 17.23 -14.89 6.05
CA ASN A 10 16.27 -15.99 6.25
C ASN A 10 14.96 -15.49 6.91
N ASP A 11 14.69 -14.19 6.88
CA ASP A 11 13.56 -13.61 7.60
C ASP A 11 12.93 -12.47 6.79
N ILE A 12 11.65 -12.23 7.01
CA ILE A 12 10.87 -11.13 6.43
C ILE A 12 10.17 -10.41 7.57
N GLN A 13 10.46 -9.13 7.70
CA GLN A 13 9.81 -8.26 8.69
C GLN A 13 8.93 -7.24 7.97
N MET A 14 7.72 -7.02 8.48
CA MET A 14 6.76 -6.07 7.95
C MET A 14 6.41 -5.04 9.02
N PHE A 15 6.40 -3.77 8.62
CA PHE A 15 6.01 -2.64 9.47
C PHE A 15 4.85 -1.91 8.80
N GLU A 16 3.77 -1.69 9.54
CA GLU A 16 2.54 -1.06 9.06
C GLU A 16 2.46 0.37 9.56
N PHE A 17 1.92 1.25 8.72
CA PHE A 17 1.77 2.68 8.99
C PHE A 17 0.44 3.19 8.43
N ASP A 18 -0.17 4.13 9.13
CA ASP A 18 -1.46 4.70 8.74
C ASP A 18 -1.35 5.63 7.54
N ASN A 19 -0.25 6.39 7.45
CA ASN A 19 -0.05 7.43 6.45
C ASN A 19 1.30 7.32 5.72
N GLN A 20 1.36 7.95 4.54
CA GLN A 20 2.53 7.86 3.66
C GLN A 20 3.76 8.56 4.24
N GLU A 21 3.57 9.67 4.95
CA GLU A 21 4.66 10.50 5.44
C GLU A 21 5.48 9.75 6.49
N GLU A 22 4.82 9.20 7.49
CA GLU A 22 5.44 8.38 8.54
C GLU A 22 6.18 7.17 7.96
N ALA A 23 5.58 6.47 7.00
CA ALA A 23 6.21 5.34 6.32
C ALA A 23 7.47 5.79 5.55
N LYS A 24 7.43 6.92 4.83
CA LYS A 24 8.59 7.45 4.11
C LYS A 24 9.72 7.87 5.06
N GLU A 25 9.39 8.47 6.21
CA GLU A 25 10.40 8.83 7.21
C GLU A 25 11.05 7.60 7.83
N SER A 26 10.27 6.59 8.18
CA SER A 26 10.76 5.32 8.72
C SER A 26 11.61 4.57 7.68
N PHE A 27 11.19 4.56 6.41
CA PHE A 27 11.92 3.94 5.32
C PHE A 27 13.34 4.51 5.15
N LYS A 28 13.53 5.82 5.34
CA LYS A 28 14.88 6.42 5.27
C LYS A 28 15.80 5.94 6.40
N LYS A 29 15.23 5.62 7.57
CA LYS A 29 15.97 5.24 8.79
C LYS A 29 16.32 3.74 8.80
N ILE A 30 15.46 2.89 8.22
CA ILE A 30 15.66 1.44 8.18
C ILE A 30 16.78 1.09 7.18
N LYS A 31 17.71 0.22 7.57
CA LYS A 31 18.81 -0.27 6.72
C LYS A 31 18.49 -1.64 6.12
N GLY A 32 19.25 -2.03 5.11
CA GLY A 32 19.09 -3.33 4.44
C GLY A 32 18.18 -3.28 3.20
N SER A 33 17.89 -4.47 2.67
CA SER A 33 17.02 -4.67 1.50
C SER A 33 15.57 -4.51 1.93
N LYS A 34 14.87 -3.54 1.34
CA LYS A 34 13.51 -3.19 1.77
C LYS A 34 12.70 -2.58 0.64
N VAL A 35 11.39 -2.73 0.73
CA VAL A 35 10.40 -2.19 -0.20
C VAL A 35 9.34 -1.44 0.60
N LEU A 36 8.93 -0.28 0.10
CA LEU A 36 7.78 0.46 0.59
C LEU A 36 6.62 0.22 -0.37
N SER A 37 5.48 -0.21 0.15
CA SER A 37 4.28 -0.50 -0.62
C SER A 37 3.07 0.19 -0.03
N GLU A 38 2.18 0.65 -0.90
CA GLU A 38 0.85 1.12 -0.53
C GLU A 38 -0.12 -0.05 -0.60
N VAL A 39 -0.89 -0.24 0.46
CA VAL A 39 -1.99 -1.20 0.51
C VAL A 39 -3.28 -0.43 0.35
N ILE A 40 -3.98 -0.72 -0.76
CA ILE A 40 -5.24 -0.12 -1.13
C ILE A 40 -6.32 -1.19 -0.99
N TYR A 41 -7.32 -0.94 -0.16
CA TYR A 41 -8.47 -1.82 0.02
C TYR A 41 -9.58 -1.48 -0.96
N TYR A 42 -10.42 -2.46 -1.28
CA TYR A 42 -11.63 -2.22 -2.06
C TYR A 42 -12.54 -1.16 -1.42
N SER A 43 -12.59 -1.12 -0.08
CA SER A 43 -13.34 -0.13 0.70
C SER A 43 -12.76 1.28 0.66
N ASP A 44 -11.51 1.46 0.23
CA ASP A 44 -10.89 2.78 0.11
C ASP A 44 -11.44 3.53 -1.11
N PHE A 45 -12.06 2.81 -2.05
CA PHE A 45 -12.76 3.39 -3.18
C PHE A 45 -14.21 3.67 -2.80
N ASP A 46 -14.69 4.87 -3.13
CA ASP A 46 -16.10 5.20 -3.00
C ASP A 46 -16.92 4.24 -3.88
N SER A 47 -17.93 3.61 -3.29
CA SER A 47 -18.79 2.66 -3.98
C SER A 47 -19.42 3.25 -5.25
N LYS A 48 -19.64 4.58 -5.27
CA LYS A 48 -20.13 5.30 -6.45
C LYS A 48 -19.15 5.31 -7.60
N ILE A 49 -17.86 5.51 -7.32
CA ILE A 49 -16.80 5.52 -8.35
C ILE A 49 -16.67 4.13 -8.98
N ILE A 50 -16.80 3.09 -8.17
CA ILE A 50 -16.77 1.71 -8.63
C ILE A 50 -17.99 1.42 -9.50
N GLU A 51 -19.18 1.81 -9.06
CA GLU A 51 -20.44 1.63 -9.82
C GLU A 51 -20.40 2.34 -11.18
N GLU A 52 -19.89 3.59 -11.22
CA GLU A 52 -19.69 4.33 -12.47
C GLU A 52 -18.70 3.65 -13.41
N ALA A 53 -17.56 3.15 -12.91
CA ALA A 53 -16.58 2.42 -13.71
C ALA A 53 -17.17 1.13 -14.30
N TYR A 54 -17.95 0.37 -13.51
CA TYR A 54 -18.64 -0.83 -13.97
C TYR A 54 -19.69 -0.52 -15.04
N LEU A 55 -20.50 0.52 -14.86
CA LEU A 55 -21.49 0.94 -15.86
C LEU A 55 -20.79 1.32 -17.16
N ASN A 56 -19.75 2.14 -17.12
CA ASN A 56 -19.01 2.56 -18.31
C ASN A 56 -18.34 1.40 -19.06
N SER A 57 -17.90 0.36 -18.35
CA SER A 57 -17.31 -0.84 -18.97
C SER A 57 -18.31 -1.70 -19.75
N LYS A 58 -19.62 -1.61 -19.45
CA LYS A 58 -20.68 -2.37 -20.12
C LYS A 58 -21.29 -1.66 -21.33
N VAL A 59 -20.92 -0.40 -21.57
CA VAL A 59 -21.43 0.41 -22.68
C VAL A 59 -20.49 0.33 -23.91
N SER A 60 -19.41 -0.47 -23.84
CA SER A 60 -18.51 -0.75 -24.96
C SER A 60 -18.81 -2.06 -25.68
#